data_AF-H1VAE8-F1
#
_entry.id   AF-H1VAE8-F1
#
_cell.length_a   1.000
_cell.length_b   1.000
_cell.length_c   1.000
_cell.angle_alpha   90.00
_cell.angle_beta   90.00
_cell.angle_gamma   90.00
#
_symmetry.space_group_name_H-M   'P 1'
#
loop_
_entity.id
_entity.type
_entity.pdbx_description
1 polymer ?
#
loop_
_entity_poly.entity_id
_entity_poly.type
_entity_poly.pdbx_seq_one_letter_code
_entity_poly.pdbx_strand_id
1 'polypeptide(L)'
;ETIYVPPGTRLIGETLSIFNGIGSRWWNPDDPQPILKVGNPGETGVAQITDITVEVGDVLQGATLVQVNMAGSKPGDVGIWSSVFRVGGTRHSITNTNCVGGNPAACKAAFALMHVTSTASAYLENVWGWVADHSLDTFGGAQNIAVGRGALIESTKPTWLVGTSFEHCVLYQYNLHNAQNVYISLEQTESAYWQGQGTPLRAPSPWTVKPAYGDPDFSNCAAQGQGNSDHCFRSWGHYMTGSSKIVIHGSALWAFFNGMNDNQWHNPQCENTGGICMTNQAFADSAKSTYWFGLSTKSTTILLYDKTGGTVWEVYARDNPGSWGGVVAAYLRDSGA
;
A
#
# COMPACT_ATOMS: atom_id res chain seq x y z
N GLU A 1 22.35 -4.73 8.68
CA GLU A 1 21.81 -3.81 9.70
C GLU A 1 21.02 -2.71 9.01
N THR A 2 20.24 -1.92 9.76
CA THR A 2 19.52 -0.74 9.25
C THR A 2 20.51 0.31 8.75
N ILE A 3 20.26 0.85 7.55
CA ILE A 3 20.97 2.01 7.01
C ILE A 3 20.29 3.27 7.52
N TYR A 4 21.00 4.04 8.35
CA TYR A 4 20.53 5.33 8.84
C TYR A 4 20.96 6.46 7.91
N VAL A 5 20.01 7.29 7.48
CA VAL A 5 20.23 8.48 6.67
C VAL A 5 20.12 9.71 7.58
N PRO A 6 21.25 10.34 7.95
CA PRO A 6 21.22 11.49 8.86
C PRO A 6 20.71 12.76 8.19
N PRO A 7 20.26 13.76 8.97
CA PRO A 7 19.96 15.10 8.47
C PRO A 7 21.15 15.70 7.69
N GLY A 8 20.87 16.31 6.55
CA GLY A 8 21.87 16.90 5.64
C GLY A 8 22.28 16.00 4.47
N THR A 9 21.75 14.79 4.38
CA THR A 9 22.17 13.80 3.38
C THR A 9 21.52 14.03 2.01
N ARG A 10 22.27 13.74 0.95
CA ARG A 10 21.74 13.54 -0.41
C ARG A 10 22.23 12.20 -0.93
N LEU A 11 21.31 11.31 -1.28
CA LEU A 11 21.60 10.00 -1.86
C LEU A 11 21.14 10.01 -3.32
N ILE A 12 22.07 9.76 -4.23
CA ILE A 12 21.82 9.77 -5.67
C ILE A 12 22.34 8.43 -6.20
N GLY A 13 21.44 7.62 -6.74
CA GLY A 13 21.83 6.39 -7.42
C GLY A 13 22.23 6.62 -8.87
N GLU A 14 22.91 5.62 -9.42
CA GLU A 14 23.15 5.48 -10.85
C GLU A 14 22.27 4.34 -11.36
N THR A 15 21.25 4.67 -12.16
CA THR A 15 20.32 3.70 -12.78
C THR A 15 19.66 2.75 -11.75
N LEU A 16 18.92 3.32 -10.78
CA LEU A 16 18.20 2.56 -9.74
C LEU A 16 19.14 1.69 -8.88
N SER A 17 20.11 2.33 -8.22
CA SER A 17 21.05 1.63 -7.33
C SER A 17 20.35 0.97 -6.15
N ILE A 18 20.74 -0.27 -5.83
CA ILE A 18 19.94 -1.16 -4.97
C ILE A 18 20.52 -1.27 -3.55
N PHE A 19 19.69 -0.98 -2.55
CA PHE A 19 19.89 -1.45 -1.18
C PHE A 19 19.09 -2.74 -0.97
N ASN A 20 19.80 -3.86 -0.80
CA ASN A 20 19.20 -5.18 -0.66
C ASN A 20 19.34 -5.69 0.79
N GLY A 21 18.23 -5.78 1.52
CA GLY A 21 18.21 -6.25 2.91
C GLY A 21 18.26 -7.76 3.03
N ILE A 22 19.16 -8.31 3.84
CA ILE A 22 19.28 -9.74 4.16
C ILE A 22 19.61 -9.99 5.63
N GLY A 23 19.22 -11.15 6.17
CA GLY A 23 19.60 -11.60 7.51
C GLY A 23 18.56 -11.33 8.60
N SER A 24 18.88 -11.80 9.81
CA SER A 24 17.89 -11.97 10.90
C SER A 24 17.33 -10.69 11.51
N ARG A 25 17.94 -9.52 11.27
CA ARG A 25 17.48 -8.23 11.81
C ARG A 25 16.04 -7.92 11.43
N TRP A 26 15.61 -8.39 10.26
CA TRP A 26 14.28 -8.12 9.70
C TRP A 26 13.39 -9.36 9.69
N TRP A 27 13.69 -10.36 10.54
CA TRP A 27 12.91 -11.60 10.61
C TRP A 27 11.69 -11.50 11.53
N ASN A 28 11.69 -10.63 12.54
CA ASN A 28 10.61 -10.59 13.53
C ASN A 28 9.47 -9.65 13.09
N PRO A 29 8.26 -10.16 12.76
CA PRO A 29 7.13 -9.31 12.38
C PRO A 29 6.50 -8.57 13.57
N ASP A 30 6.82 -8.97 14.81
CA ASP A 30 6.37 -8.29 16.03
C ASP A 30 7.30 -7.17 16.48
N ASP A 31 8.48 -7.07 15.88
CA ASP A 31 9.45 -5.99 16.04
C ASP A 31 9.97 -5.57 14.65
N PRO A 32 9.12 -4.96 13.81
CA PRO A 32 9.51 -4.61 12.46
C PRO A 32 10.58 -3.51 12.47
N GLN A 33 11.57 -3.66 11.60
CA GLN A 33 12.74 -2.78 11.53
C GLN A 33 12.89 -2.21 10.12
N PRO A 34 13.34 -0.95 9.97
CA PRO A 34 13.58 -0.38 8.66
C PRO A 34 14.86 -0.93 8.02
N ILE A 35 14.86 -1.11 6.70
CA ILE A 35 16.10 -1.30 5.91
C ILE A 35 16.75 0.06 5.73
N LEU A 36 16.02 1.03 5.18
CA LEU A 36 16.44 2.43 5.06
C LEU A 36 15.66 3.30 6.03
N LYS A 37 16.35 3.88 7.01
CA LYS A 37 15.77 4.75 8.04
C LYS A 37 16.17 6.20 7.79
N VAL A 38 15.22 7.01 7.34
CA VAL A 38 15.42 8.43 7.01
C VAL A 38 15.18 9.29 8.26
N GLY A 39 16.29 9.63 8.93
CA GLY A 39 16.29 10.32 10.21
C GLY A 39 15.73 9.48 11.37
N ASN A 40 15.80 10.04 12.57
CA ASN A 40 15.11 9.58 13.78
C ASN A 40 13.88 10.45 14.06
N PRO A 41 12.91 9.96 14.85
CA PRO A 41 11.77 10.77 15.26
C PRO A 41 12.22 12.07 15.94
N GLY A 42 11.63 13.20 15.51
CA GLY A 42 11.97 14.53 16.01
C GLY A 42 13.18 15.20 15.36
N GLU A 43 13.96 14.50 14.53
CA GLU A 43 15.01 15.15 13.74
C GLU A 43 14.41 16.05 12.66
N THR A 44 15.13 17.11 12.30
CA THR A 44 14.73 18.04 11.25
C THR A 44 15.95 18.39 10.40
N GLY A 45 15.80 18.38 9.07
CA GLY A 45 16.87 18.75 8.15
C GLY A 45 16.57 18.35 6.72
N VAL A 46 17.61 18.00 5.97
CA VAL A 46 17.51 17.61 4.56
C VAL A 46 17.78 16.12 4.41
N ALA A 47 16.92 15.38 3.70
CA ALA A 47 17.29 14.14 3.01
C ALA A 47 16.67 14.15 1.64
N GLN A 48 17.50 14.09 0.61
CA GLN A 48 17.04 13.98 -0.77
C GLN A 48 17.55 12.67 -1.35
N ILE A 49 16.64 11.81 -1.78
CA ILE A 49 16.94 10.46 -2.25
C ILE A 49 16.40 10.34 -3.68
N THR A 50 17.26 9.98 -4.64
CA THR A 50 16.83 9.78 -6.04
C THR A 50 17.52 8.56 -6.64
N ASP A 51 16.81 7.90 -7.55
CA ASP A 51 17.33 6.76 -8.32
C ASP A 51 17.82 5.61 -7.43
N ILE A 52 17.11 5.36 -6.31
CA ILE A 52 17.40 4.27 -5.37
C ILE A 52 16.28 3.24 -5.43
N THR A 53 16.67 1.96 -5.46
CA THR A 53 15.77 0.85 -5.16
C THR A 53 16.07 0.33 -3.76
N VAL A 54 15.04 0.11 -2.95
CA VAL A 54 15.16 -0.61 -1.68
C VAL A 54 14.38 -1.90 -1.81
N GLU A 55 15.01 -3.04 -1.50
CA GLU A 55 14.39 -4.35 -1.61
C GLU A 55 14.84 -5.32 -0.51
N VAL A 56 14.16 -6.46 -0.43
CA VAL A 56 14.57 -7.59 0.41
C VAL A 56 15.18 -8.68 -0.46
N GLY A 57 16.27 -9.28 0.01
CA GLY A 57 16.96 -10.36 -0.67
C GLY A 57 16.44 -11.74 -0.27
N ASP A 58 15.57 -11.78 0.74
CA ASP A 58 15.01 -12.99 1.36
C ASP A 58 13.58 -12.73 1.86
N VAL A 59 12.93 -13.75 2.39
CA VAL A 59 11.65 -13.66 3.10
C VAL A 59 11.91 -13.02 4.48
N LEU A 60 11.64 -11.71 4.59
CA LEU A 60 11.94 -10.91 5.77
C LEU A 60 10.68 -10.28 6.37
N GLN A 61 9.83 -11.08 7.05
CA GLN A 61 8.52 -10.60 7.52
C GLN A 61 8.52 -9.43 8.53
N GLY A 62 9.68 -9.04 9.06
CA GLY A 62 9.89 -7.85 9.90
C GLY A 62 10.50 -6.67 9.14
N ALA A 63 10.69 -6.73 7.82
CA ALA A 63 11.27 -5.64 7.05
C ALA A 63 10.24 -4.54 6.75
N THR A 64 10.53 -3.32 7.19
CA THR A 64 9.99 -2.11 6.56
C THR A 64 11.03 -1.60 5.57
N LEU A 65 10.74 -1.54 4.27
CA LEU A 65 11.77 -1.19 3.28
C LEU A 65 12.28 0.24 3.54
N VAL A 66 11.37 1.22 3.57
CA VAL A 66 11.70 2.62 3.86
C VAL A 66 10.86 3.16 5.00
N GLN A 67 11.52 3.72 6.02
CA GLN A 67 10.87 4.44 7.11
C GLN A 67 11.37 5.88 7.18
N VAL A 68 10.46 6.84 7.06
CA VAL A 68 10.75 8.28 7.16
C VAL A 68 10.33 8.78 8.53
N ASN A 69 11.28 9.36 9.27
CA ASN A 69 11.05 9.83 10.64
C ASN A 69 11.25 11.34 10.82
N MET A 70 12.19 11.93 10.07
CA MET A 70 12.51 13.34 10.22
C MET A 70 11.63 14.26 9.37
N ALA A 71 11.57 15.52 9.77
CA ALA A 71 10.89 16.58 9.04
C ALA A 71 11.88 17.46 8.24
N GLY A 72 11.36 18.14 7.22
CA GLY A 72 12.05 19.20 6.48
C GLY A 72 11.94 20.54 7.20
N SER A 73 12.96 21.39 7.05
CA SER A 73 12.84 22.80 7.48
C SER A 73 12.02 23.63 6.48
N LYS A 74 12.01 23.20 5.22
CA LYS A 74 11.24 23.75 4.11
C LYS A 74 10.50 22.62 3.37
N PRO A 75 9.40 22.93 2.66
CA PRO A 75 8.74 21.96 1.79
C PRO A 75 9.74 21.31 0.82
N GLY A 76 9.76 19.98 0.77
CA GLY A 76 10.65 19.21 -0.09
C GLY A 76 12.08 18.97 0.42
N ASP A 77 12.46 19.48 1.60
CA ASP A 77 13.79 19.19 2.17
C ASP A 77 13.98 17.70 2.49
N VAL A 78 12.90 17.02 2.87
CA VAL A 78 12.86 15.55 3.02
C VAL A 78 12.02 15.02 1.87
N GLY A 79 12.66 14.36 0.92
CA GLY A 79 11.97 13.84 -0.26
C GLY A 79 12.68 12.69 -0.97
N ILE A 80 11.89 11.98 -1.76
CA ILE A 80 12.28 10.80 -2.53
C ILE A 80 11.73 10.94 -3.94
N TRP A 81 12.59 10.82 -4.95
CA TRP A 81 12.26 10.95 -6.37
C TRP A 81 12.67 9.69 -7.14
N SER A 82 11.90 9.30 -8.15
CA SER A 82 12.29 8.27 -9.14
C SER A 82 12.91 7.03 -8.49
N SER A 83 12.23 6.48 -7.50
CA SER A 83 12.75 5.42 -6.62
C SER A 83 11.74 4.30 -6.49
N VAL A 84 12.22 3.08 -6.23
CA VAL A 84 11.41 1.86 -6.23
C VAL A 84 11.56 1.12 -4.90
N PHE A 85 10.45 0.72 -4.29
CA PHE A 85 10.45 -0.15 -3.10
C PHE A 85 9.90 -1.50 -3.53
N ARG A 86 10.79 -2.48 -3.74
CA ARG A 86 10.45 -3.73 -4.41
C ARG A 86 10.57 -4.93 -3.47
N VAL A 87 9.64 -5.87 -3.59
CA VAL A 87 9.74 -7.18 -2.95
C VAL A 87 9.52 -8.27 -4.00
N GLY A 88 10.58 -9.00 -4.32
CA GLY A 88 10.57 -10.05 -5.35
C GLY A 88 10.77 -9.53 -6.77
N GLY A 89 10.43 -10.38 -7.74
CA GLY A 89 10.42 -10.09 -9.17
C GLY A 89 11.79 -10.09 -9.84
N THR A 90 12.89 -10.23 -9.10
CA THR A 90 14.24 -10.24 -9.68
C THR A 90 15.16 -11.25 -9.02
N ARG A 91 16.21 -11.65 -9.74
CA ARG A 91 17.26 -12.57 -9.29
C ARG A 91 18.03 -12.11 -8.04
N HIS A 92 17.89 -10.85 -7.63
CA HIS A 92 18.54 -10.33 -6.42
C HIS A 92 17.85 -10.78 -5.13
N SER A 93 16.66 -11.34 -5.23
CA SER A 93 15.88 -11.81 -4.10
C SER A 93 15.53 -13.29 -4.26
N ILE A 94 15.80 -14.10 -3.24
CA ILE A 94 15.39 -15.51 -3.27
C ILE A 94 13.87 -15.66 -3.17
N THR A 95 13.14 -14.59 -2.84
CA THR A 95 11.67 -14.55 -2.98
C THR A 95 11.25 -14.77 -4.44
N ASN A 96 12.08 -14.40 -5.42
CA ASN A 96 11.80 -14.63 -6.84
C ASN A 96 11.67 -16.11 -7.20
N THR A 97 12.39 -16.98 -6.49
CA THR A 97 12.35 -18.44 -6.70
C THR A 97 11.49 -19.14 -5.65
N ASN A 98 11.58 -18.73 -4.38
CA ASN A 98 10.93 -19.41 -3.26
C ASN A 98 9.42 -19.11 -3.18
N CYS A 99 8.96 -18.03 -3.81
CA CYS A 99 7.56 -17.60 -3.78
C CYS A 99 6.80 -17.84 -5.09
N VAL A 100 7.31 -18.74 -5.94
CA VAL A 100 6.63 -19.14 -7.17
C VAL A 100 5.54 -20.18 -6.88
N GLY A 101 4.34 -19.97 -7.42
CA GLY A 101 3.27 -20.97 -7.50
C GLY A 101 2.77 -21.55 -6.17
N GLY A 102 3.11 -20.93 -5.04
CA GLY A 102 3.01 -21.52 -3.71
C GLY A 102 2.13 -20.75 -2.70
N ASN A 103 2.04 -21.31 -1.49
CA ASN A 103 1.30 -20.77 -0.36
C ASN A 103 1.89 -19.41 0.11
N PRO A 104 1.15 -18.29 0.01
CA PRO A 104 1.64 -16.98 0.44
C PRO A 104 2.05 -16.91 1.93
N ALA A 105 1.57 -17.83 2.78
CA ALA A 105 2.00 -17.93 4.18
C ALA A 105 3.48 -18.26 4.35
N ALA A 106 4.09 -18.99 3.41
CA ALA A 106 5.53 -19.27 3.41
C ALA A 106 6.36 -18.09 2.87
N CYS A 107 5.70 -17.06 2.34
CA CYS A 107 6.30 -15.94 1.62
C CYS A 107 5.92 -14.59 2.23
N LYS A 108 5.92 -14.51 3.57
CA LYS A 108 5.80 -13.25 4.30
C LYS A 108 7.07 -12.41 4.13
N ALA A 109 7.22 -11.76 2.98
CA ALA A 109 8.52 -11.27 2.54
C ALA A 109 8.91 -9.89 3.10
N ALA A 110 7.93 -9.07 3.48
CA ALA A 110 8.16 -7.79 4.15
C ALA A 110 6.98 -7.40 5.03
N PHE A 111 7.24 -6.65 6.09
CA PHE A 111 6.22 -6.08 6.96
C PHE A 111 5.46 -4.93 6.27
N ALA A 112 6.21 -4.01 5.65
CA ALA A 112 5.69 -2.84 4.96
C ALA A 112 6.65 -2.36 3.85
N LEU A 113 6.10 -1.81 2.76
CA LEU A 113 6.90 -1.14 1.73
C LEU A 113 7.38 0.23 2.23
N MET A 114 6.50 1.01 2.84
CA MET A 114 6.84 2.34 3.34
C MET A 114 6.11 2.69 4.64
N HIS A 115 6.81 3.39 5.53
CA HIS A 115 6.23 4.01 6.72
C HIS A 115 6.69 5.46 6.89
N VAL A 116 5.77 6.41 6.74
CA VAL A 116 5.99 7.83 7.07
C VAL A 116 5.41 8.08 8.45
N THR A 117 6.28 8.19 9.46
CA THR A 117 5.86 8.29 10.86
C THR A 117 5.30 9.66 11.21
N SER A 118 4.65 9.77 12.38
CA SER A 118 3.90 10.95 12.80
C SER A 118 4.68 12.27 12.89
N THR A 119 5.99 12.21 13.11
CA THR A 119 6.88 13.39 13.19
C THR A 119 7.48 13.79 11.85
N ALA A 120 7.41 12.93 10.83
CA ALA A 120 8.05 13.15 9.55
C ALA A 120 7.28 14.17 8.69
N SER A 121 7.94 14.74 7.69
CA SER A 121 7.31 15.35 6.51
C SER A 121 7.98 14.75 5.29
N ALA A 122 7.25 14.50 4.20
CA ALA A 122 7.86 13.90 3.01
C ALA A 122 7.31 14.48 1.72
N TYR A 123 8.17 14.64 0.71
CA TYR A 123 7.78 14.84 -0.68
C TYR A 123 8.19 13.62 -1.49
N LEU A 124 7.23 12.88 -2.01
CA LEU A 124 7.46 11.68 -2.82
C LEU A 124 6.97 11.95 -4.24
N GLU A 125 7.84 11.78 -5.22
CA GLU A 125 7.46 11.93 -6.63
C GLU A 125 8.01 10.78 -7.47
N ASN A 126 7.16 10.18 -8.30
CA ASN A 126 7.55 9.03 -9.12
C ASN A 126 8.15 7.88 -8.26
N VAL A 127 7.44 7.53 -7.18
CA VAL A 127 7.81 6.44 -6.27
C VAL A 127 6.89 5.25 -6.49
N TRP A 128 7.48 4.08 -6.73
CA TRP A 128 6.75 2.84 -6.96
C TRP A 128 7.05 1.80 -5.88
N GLY A 129 6.08 1.53 -5.01
CA GLY A 129 6.09 0.39 -4.11
C GLY A 129 5.46 -0.82 -4.77
N TRP A 130 6.25 -1.83 -5.13
CA TRP A 130 5.77 -2.98 -5.86
C TRP A 130 6.11 -4.29 -5.15
N VAL A 131 5.08 -5.05 -4.82
CA VAL A 131 5.22 -6.45 -4.45
C VAL A 131 5.04 -7.25 -5.72
N ALA A 132 6.05 -8.02 -6.09
CA ALA A 132 6.04 -8.69 -7.38
C ALA A 132 4.87 -9.68 -7.50
N ASP A 133 4.05 -9.48 -8.53
CA ASP A 133 3.03 -10.40 -9.00
C ASP A 133 3.58 -11.38 -10.06
N HIS A 134 4.70 -11.02 -10.71
CA HIS A 134 5.44 -11.84 -11.66
C HIS A 134 6.96 -11.56 -11.63
N SER A 135 7.74 -12.48 -12.17
CA SER A 135 9.19 -12.28 -12.36
C SER A 135 9.50 -11.37 -13.55
N LEU A 136 10.40 -10.41 -13.35
CA LEU A 136 10.99 -9.57 -14.40
C LEU A 136 12.18 -10.25 -15.09
N ASP A 137 12.82 -11.21 -14.41
CA ASP A 137 13.93 -12.00 -14.96
C ASP A 137 13.42 -13.29 -15.64
N THR A 138 14.23 -13.83 -16.54
CA THR A 138 13.95 -15.04 -17.36
C THR A 138 13.69 -16.31 -16.56
N PHE A 139 13.96 -16.31 -15.25
CA PHE A 139 13.74 -17.41 -14.33
C PHE A 139 12.76 -17.00 -13.24
N GLY A 140 11.46 -17.02 -13.55
CA GLY A 140 10.41 -16.91 -12.55
C GLY A 140 9.02 -16.86 -13.19
N GLY A 141 8.02 -17.35 -12.46
CA GLY A 141 6.62 -17.38 -12.90
C GLY A 141 5.78 -16.35 -12.13
N ALA A 142 4.48 -16.63 -12.02
CA ALA A 142 3.61 -15.92 -11.10
C ALA A 142 4.13 -16.00 -9.65
N GLN A 143 4.06 -14.88 -8.95
CA GLN A 143 4.60 -14.69 -7.61
C GLN A 143 3.46 -14.55 -6.59
N ASN A 144 3.53 -15.35 -5.53
CA ASN A 144 2.59 -15.29 -4.40
C ASN A 144 3.32 -14.76 -3.16
N ILE A 145 3.64 -13.48 -3.19
CA ILE A 145 4.39 -12.80 -2.12
C ILE A 145 3.42 -12.09 -1.18
N ALA A 146 3.58 -12.32 0.13
CA ALA A 146 2.80 -11.67 1.16
C ALA A 146 3.60 -10.55 1.82
N VAL A 147 3.39 -9.30 1.37
CA VAL A 147 3.81 -8.10 2.10
C VAL A 147 2.62 -7.49 2.81
N GLY A 148 2.72 -7.23 4.11
CA GLY A 148 1.56 -6.82 4.90
C GLY A 148 0.95 -5.50 4.43
N ARG A 149 1.78 -4.49 4.22
CA ARG A 149 1.37 -3.08 4.13
C ARG A 149 2.09 -2.38 2.97
N GLY A 150 1.36 -1.57 2.21
CA GLY A 150 1.97 -0.68 1.22
C GLY A 150 2.58 0.56 1.89
N ALA A 151 1.99 1.73 1.63
CA ALA A 151 2.35 2.99 2.25
C ALA A 151 1.51 3.25 3.52
N LEU A 152 2.13 3.17 4.69
CA LEU A 152 1.56 3.66 5.94
C LEU A 152 1.98 5.12 6.18
N ILE A 153 1.02 6.02 6.22
CA ILE A 153 1.24 7.44 6.48
C ILE A 153 0.54 7.82 7.78
N GLU A 154 1.33 8.21 8.77
CA GLU A 154 0.85 8.73 10.05
C GLU A 154 1.29 10.18 10.28
N SER A 155 2.05 10.74 9.33
CA SER A 155 2.56 12.11 9.38
C SER A 155 1.45 13.11 9.71
N THR A 156 1.75 13.99 10.66
CA THR A 156 0.94 15.18 10.92
C THR A 156 1.54 16.45 10.29
N LYS A 157 2.71 16.33 9.65
CA LYS A 157 3.36 17.41 8.90
C LYS A 157 3.01 17.31 7.40
N PRO A 158 3.21 18.40 6.64
CA PRO A 158 2.93 18.40 5.22
C PRO A 158 3.61 17.23 4.50
N THR A 159 2.81 16.42 3.79
CA THR A 159 3.27 15.26 3.04
C THR A 159 2.64 15.26 1.65
N TRP A 160 3.46 15.09 0.61
CA TRP A 160 3.03 15.05 -0.78
C TRP A 160 3.40 13.70 -1.40
N LEU A 161 2.42 13.06 -2.03
CA LEU A 161 2.58 11.83 -2.79
C LEU A 161 2.15 12.10 -4.24
N VAL A 162 3.12 12.35 -5.11
CA VAL A 162 2.90 12.82 -6.49
C VAL A 162 3.26 11.71 -7.48
N GLY A 163 2.26 11.18 -8.17
CA GLY A 163 2.45 10.07 -9.12
C GLY A 163 3.04 8.83 -8.46
N THR A 164 2.55 8.48 -7.27
CA THR A 164 3.01 7.30 -6.54
C THR A 164 2.10 6.09 -6.82
N SER A 165 2.69 4.90 -6.79
CA SER A 165 1.94 3.64 -6.86
C SER A 165 2.39 2.71 -5.74
N PHE A 166 1.44 2.05 -5.08
CA PHE A 166 1.70 0.96 -4.12
C PHE A 166 0.78 -0.21 -4.45
N GLU A 167 1.33 -1.41 -4.59
CA GLU A 167 0.58 -2.52 -5.19
C GLU A 167 0.81 -3.86 -4.48
N HIS A 168 -0.22 -4.70 -4.55
CA HIS A 168 -0.23 -6.11 -4.19
C HIS A 168 0.15 -6.44 -2.73
N CYS A 169 -0.02 -5.49 -1.81
CA CYS A 169 0.08 -5.75 -0.37
C CYS A 169 -1.21 -6.41 0.16
N VAL A 170 -1.09 -7.17 1.26
CA VAL A 170 -2.16 -8.02 1.78
C VAL A 170 -3.28 -7.23 2.44
N LEU A 171 -2.94 -6.21 3.25
CA LEU A 171 -3.92 -5.50 4.07
C LEU A 171 -4.43 -4.25 3.37
N TYR A 172 -3.52 -3.45 2.81
CA TYR A 172 -3.83 -2.21 2.11
C TYR A 172 -2.66 -1.76 1.24
N GLN A 173 -2.95 -0.95 0.24
CA GLN A 173 -1.93 -0.29 -0.58
C GLN A 173 -1.56 1.09 -0.03
N TYR A 174 -2.55 1.92 0.30
CA TYR A 174 -2.35 3.16 1.07
C TYR A 174 -3.14 3.11 2.38
N ASN A 175 -2.52 3.53 3.47
CA ASN A 175 -3.18 3.74 4.76
C ASN A 175 -2.82 5.11 5.33
N LEU A 176 -3.83 5.98 5.47
CA LEU A 176 -3.73 7.23 6.20
C LEU A 176 -4.30 7.04 7.61
N HIS A 177 -3.43 6.86 8.59
CA HIS A 177 -3.81 6.56 9.97
C HIS A 177 -3.47 7.72 10.89
N ASN A 178 -4.49 8.42 11.39
CA ASN A 178 -4.34 9.65 12.19
C ASN A 178 -3.47 10.74 11.52
N ALA A 179 -3.38 10.72 10.19
CA ALA A 179 -2.53 11.60 9.42
C ALA A 179 -3.14 13.00 9.28
N GLN A 180 -2.29 14.01 9.06
CA GLN A 180 -2.72 15.37 8.77
C GLN A 180 -1.88 16.03 7.67
N ASN A 181 -2.51 16.92 6.90
CA ASN A 181 -1.85 17.75 5.89
C ASN A 181 -1.22 16.91 4.76
N VAL A 182 -1.99 15.98 4.19
CA VAL A 182 -1.54 15.07 3.13
C VAL A 182 -2.15 15.48 1.79
N TYR A 183 -1.30 15.58 0.78
CA TYR A 183 -1.69 15.75 -0.61
C TYR A 183 -1.28 14.53 -1.44
N ILE A 184 -2.18 14.03 -2.28
CA ILE A 184 -1.94 12.87 -3.16
C ILE A 184 -2.41 13.22 -4.58
N SER A 185 -1.59 12.98 -5.62
CA SER A 185 -2.03 13.11 -7.01
C SER A 185 -1.09 12.48 -8.04
N LEU A 186 -1.54 11.63 -8.95
CA LEU A 186 -2.55 10.59 -8.78
C LEU A 186 -1.94 9.47 -7.93
N GLU A 187 -2.74 8.79 -7.11
CA GLU A 187 -2.37 7.47 -6.57
C GLU A 187 -2.88 6.34 -7.46
N GLN A 188 -2.08 5.29 -7.61
CA GLN A 188 -2.48 4.05 -8.28
C GLN A 188 -2.24 2.86 -7.34
N THR A 189 -3.15 1.88 -7.39
CA THR A 189 -3.08 0.65 -6.60
C THR A 189 -3.60 -0.58 -7.33
N GLU A 190 -3.00 -1.74 -7.06
CA GLU A 190 -3.56 -3.03 -7.40
C GLU A 190 -3.72 -3.93 -6.17
N SER A 191 -4.80 -4.71 -6.12
CA SER A 191 -4.93 -5.79 -5.13
C SER A 191 -3.99 -6.95 -5.45
N ALA A 192 -3.56 -7.69 -4.42
CA ALA A 192 -2.76 -8.89 -4.62
C ALA A 192 -3.56 -9.94 -5.39
N TYR A 193 -3.01 -10.45 -6.49
CA TYR A 193 -3.73 -11.35 -7.39
C TYR A 193 -4.12 -12.67 -6.73
N TRP A 194 -3.32 -13.11 -5.75
CA TRP A 194 -3.58 -14.30 -4.95
C TRP A 194 -4.59 -14.12 -3.83
N GLN A 195 -5.28 -12.97 -3.75
CA GLN A 195 -6.49 -12.85 -2.96
C GLN A 195 -7.73 -13.08 -3.84
N GLY A 196 -8.84 -13.53 -3.26
CA GLY A 196 -10.09 -13.77 -3.97
C GLY A 196 -10.69 -15.14 -3.82
N GLN A 197 -11.82 -15.33 -4.49
CA GLN A 197 -12.54 -16.60 -4.45
C GLN A 197 -11.69 -17.73 -5.05
N GLY A 198 -11.47 -18.79 -4.27
CA GLY A 198 -10.69 -19.95 -4.73
C GLY A 198 -9.18 -19.71 -4.83
N THR A 199 -8.70 -18.58 -4.31
CA THR A 199 -7.26 -18.31 -4.12
C THR A 199 -6.79 -18.88 -2.77
N PRO A 200 -5.46 -19.05 -2.53
CA PRO A 200 -5.00 -19.82 -1.38
C PRO A 200 -5.23 -19.15 -0.03
N LEU A 201 -5.32 -17.81 0.01
CA LEU A 201 -5.51 -17.03 1.25
C LEU A 201 -6.31 -15.75 0.96
N ARG A 202 -6.92 -15.19 2.01
CA ARG A 202 -7.63 -13.92 2.00
C ARG A 202 -7.11 -13.01 3.11
N ALA A 203 -7.29 -11.69 2.97
CA ALA A 203 -6.89 -10.76 4.01
C ALA A 203 -7.66 -11.05 5.33
N PRO A 204 -7.08 -10.82 6.52
CA PRO A 204 -5.73 -10.33 6.77
C PRO A 204 -4.63 -11.42 6.69
N SER A 205 -4.98 -12.70 6.47
CA SER A 205 -4.02 -13.80 6.43
C SER A 205 -3.00 -13.62 5.29
N PRO A 206 -1.70 -13.93 5.49
CA PRO A 206 -1.08 -14.60 6.65
C PRO A 206 -0.59 -13.64 7.75
N TRP A 207 -1.10 -12.42 7.78
CA TRP A 207 -0.76 -11.42 8.79
C TRP A 207 -1.74 -11.45 9.96
N THR A 208 -1.22 -11.12 11.13
CA THR A 208 -2.03 -10.77 12.29
C THR A 208 -2.25 -9.27 12.23
N VAL A 209 -3.50 -8.85 12.41
CA VAL A 209 -3.89 -7.43 12.50
C VAL A 209 -3.16 -6.78 13.68
N LYS A 210 -2.50 -5.67 13.42
CA LYS A 210 -1.81 -4.85 14.41
C LYS A 210 -2.43 -3.45 14.44
N PRO A 211 -3.34 -3.18 15.40
CA PRO A 211 -3.95 -1.85 15.55
C PRO A 211 -2.94 -0.70 15.70
N ALA A 212 -1.76 -0.99 16.27
CA ALA A 212 -0.67 -0.02 16.40
C ALA A 212 -0.10 0.51 15.07
N TYR A 213 -0.41 -0.13 13.94
CA TYR A 213 -0.02 0.30 12.59
C TYR A 213 -1.25 0.68 11.75
N GLY A 214 -2.40 0.92 12.39
CA GLY A 214 -3.63 1.27 11.71
C GLY A 214 -4.21 0.16 10.82
N ASP A 215 -3.88 -1.11 11.09
CA ASP A 215 -4.33 -2.20 10.23
C ASP A 215 -5.86 -2.33 10.17
N PRO A 216 -6.43 -2.60 8.98
CA PRO A 216 -7.82 -2.97 8.85
C PRO A 216 -8.07 -4.32 9.53
N ASP A 217 -9.08 -4.38 10.39
CA ASP A 217 -9.52 -5.61 11.06
C ASP A 217 -10.52 -6.44 10.23
N PHE A 218 -10.97 -5.89 9.10
CA PHE A 218 -11.99 -6.46 8.21
C PHE A 218 -13.34 -6.74 8.89
N SER A 219 -13.63 -6.09 10.02
CA SER A 219 -14.89 -6.25 10.74
C SER A 219 -16.09 -5.72 9.96
N ASN A 220 -15.86 -4.83 8.98
CA ASN A 220 -16.85 -4.40 8.00
C ASN A 220 -17.46 -5.57 7.23
N CYS A 221 -16.70 -6.64 6.96
CA CYS A 221 -17.22 -7.78 6.22
C CYS A 221 -18.35 -8.47 6.96
N ALA A 222 -18.21 -8.70 8.27
CA ALA A 222 -19.31 -9.23 9.08
C ALA A 222 -20.48 -8.25 9.15
N ALA A 223 -20.20 -6.95 9.33
CA ALA A 223 -21.24 -5.90 9.39
C ALA A 223 -22.06 -5.78 8.09
N GLN A 224 -21.44 -6.05 6.94
CA GLN A 224 -22.08 -6.08 5.62
C GLN A 224 -22.74 -7.44 5.29
N GLY A 225 -22.80 -8.38 6.24
CA GLY A 225 -23.33 -9.73 6.01
C GLY A 225 -22.42 -10.62 5.14
N GLN A 226 -21.17 -10.22 4.96
CA GLN A 226 -20.15 -10.85 4.11
C GLN A 226 -19.02 -11.49 4.93
N GLY A 227 -19.29 -11.93 6.16
CA GLY A 227 -18.29 -12.49 7.09
C GLY A 227 -17.56 -13.76 6.61
N ASN A 228 -18.02 -14.38 5.52
CA ASN A 228 -17.37 -15.52 4.88
C ASN A 228 -17.01 -15.27 3.40
N SER A 229 -17.06 -14.02 2.93
CA SER A 229 -16.86 -13.67 1.52
C SER A 229 -15.42 -13.28 1.22
N ASP A 230 -14.73 -14.07 0.37
CA ASP A 230 -13.38 -13.74 -0.08
C ASP A 230 -13.32 -12.46 -0.93
N HIS A 231 -14.45 -12.01 -1.46
CA HIS A 231 -14.56 -10.71 -2.13
C HIS A 231 -14.47 -9.54 -1.15
N CYS A 232 -14.92 -9.73 0.10
CA CYS A 232 -14.84 -8.69 1.11
C CYS A 232 -13.47 -8.67 1.81
N PHE A 233 -12.91 -9.85 2.07
CA PHE A 233 -11.60 -10.03 2.69
C PHE A 233 -10.45 -9.82 1.68
N ARG A 234 -10.37 -8.59 1.13
CA ARG A 234 -9.43 -8.14 0.11
C ARG A 234 -8.67 -6.92 0.59
N SER A 235 -7.41 -6.78 0.15
CA SER A 235 -6.62 -5.59 0.45
C SER A 235 -7.35 -4.31 0.05
N TRP A 236 -7.36 -3.30 0.91
CA TRP A 236 -7.88 -1.99 0.56
C TRP A 236 -6.96 -1.28 -0.44
N GLY A 237 -7.53 -0.63 -1.45
CA GLY A 237 -6.75 0.30 -2.30
C GLY A 237 -6.30 1.48 -1.45
N HIS A 238 -7.26 2.12 -0.78
CA HIS A 238 -6.99 3.24 0.11
C HIS A 238 -7.82 3.08 1.39
N TYR A 239 -7.15 3.13 2.54
CA TYR A 239 -7.77 2.99 3.85
C TYR A 239 -7.44 4.22 4.69
N MET A 240 -8.44 4.96 5.15
CA MET A 240 -8.22 6.18 5.93
C MET A 240 -9.02 6.15 7.22
N THR A 241 -8.32 6.37 8.35
CA THR A 241 -8.92 6.42 9.69
C THR A 241 -8.38 7.62 10.46
N GLY A 242 -9.28 8.40 11.07
CA GLY A 242 -8.89 9.49 11.98
C GLY A 242 -8.05 10.61 11.34
N SER A 243 -8.02 10.69 10.02
CA SER A 243 -7.14 11.62 9.29
C SER A 243 -7.87 12.92 8.94
N SER A 244 -7.12 14.02 8.79
CA SER A 244 -7.68 15.34 8.49
C SER A 244 -6.83 16.21 7.59
N LYS A 245 -7.43 17.21 6.93
CA LYS A 245 -6.73 18.11 5.99
C LYS A 245 -6.07 17.31 4.87
N ILE A 246 -6.87 16.49 4.22
CA ILE A 246 -6.43 15.56 3.18
C ILE A 246 -6.98 16.05 1.83
N VAL A 247 -6.12 16.09 0.82
CA VAL A 247 -6.51 16.42 -0.55
C VAL A 247 -5.99 15.34 -1.49
N ILE A 248 -6.88 14.65 -2.19
CA ILE A 248 -6.53 13.62 -3.17
C ILE A 248 -7.07 14.05 -4.54
N HIS A 249 -6.19 14.16 -5.53
CA HIS A 249 -6.53 14.46 -6.92
C HIS A 249 -6.20 13.27 -7.80
N GLY A 250 -7.25 12.50 -8.09
CA GLY A 250 -7.19 11.27 -8.85
C GLY A 250 -6.80 10.09 -7.96
N SER A 251 -7.56 9.00 -8.10
CA SER A 251 -7.17 7.66 -7.69
C SER A 251 -7.51 6.66 -8.77
N ALA A 252 -6.64 5.68 -8.97
CA ALA A 252 -6.81 4.59 -9.92
C ALA A 252 -6.62 3.28 -9.14
N LEU A 253 -7.72 2.77 -8.57
CA LEU A 253 -7.69 1.67 -7.62
C LEU A 253 -8.23 0.39 -8.25
N TRP A 254 -7.38 -0.57 -8.54
CA TRP A 254 -7.72 -1.69 -9.40
C TRP A 254 -7.78 -3.03 -8.67
N ALA A 255 -8.72 -3.85 -9.12
CA ALA A 255 -8.75 -5.27 -8.87
C ALA A 255 -8.86 -5.98 -10.21
N PHE A 256 -7.85 -6.80 -10.53
CA PHE A 256 -7.83 -7.52 -11.80
C PHE A 256 -8.15 -9.00 -11.65
N PHE A 257 -7.93 -9.60 -10.48
CA PHE A 257 -8.03 -11.05 -10.33
C PHE A 257 -8.99 -11.44 -9.22
N ASN A 258 -9.79 -12.48 -9.51
CA ASN A 258 -10.68 -13.12 -8.53
C ASN A 258 -10.33 -14.56 -8.19
N GLY A 259 -9.45 -15.20 -8.95
CA GLY A 259 -9.09 -16.60 -8.74
C GLY A 259 -7.77 -16.94 -9.44
N MET A 260 -7.10 -17.99 -8.95
CA MET A 260 -5.92 -18.57 -9.58
C MET A 260 -6.33 -19.88 -10.25
N ASN A 261 -6.44 -19.93 -11.56
CA ASN A 261 -6.83 -21.15 -12.29
C ASN A 261 -5.67 -21.82 -13.03
N ASP A 262 -4.57 -21.09 -13.28
CA ASP A 262 -3.47 -21.53 -14.13
C ASP A 262 -2.08 -21.35 -13.49
N ASN A 263 -2.02 -20.86 -12.25
CA ASN A 263 -0.79 -20.46 -11.54
C ASN A 263 0.09 -19.48 -12.34
N GLN A 264 -0.49 -18.71 -13.26
CA GLN A 264 0.24 -17.83 -14.18
C GLN A 264 -0.41 -16.44 -14.33
N TRP A 265 -1.54 -16.19 -13.66
CA TRP A 265 -2.26 -14.91 -13.72
C TRP A 265 -2.64 -14.49 -15.15
N HIS A 266 -2.91 -15.43 -16.05
CA HIS A 266 -3.37 -15.07 -17.39
C HIS A 266 -4.89 -14.89 -17.47
N ASN A 267 -5.62 -15.46 -16.51
CA ASN A 267 -7.06 -15.40 -16.49
C ASN A 267 -7.59 -14.67 -15.24
N PRO A 268 -8.07 -13.42 -15.40
CA PRO A 268 -8.67 -12.60 -14.35
C PRO A 268 -9.76 -13.28 -13.51
N GLN A 269 -10.56 -14.16 -14.11
CA GLN A 269 -11.72 -14.83 -13.48
C GLN A 269 -12.81 -13.91 -12.89
N CYS A 270 -12.71 -12.58 -13.03
CA CYS A 270 -13.74 -11.67 -12.51
C CYS A 270 -15.03 -11.69 -13.33
N GLU A 271 -15.00 -12.19 -14.57
CA GLU A 271 -16.19 -12.39 -15.42
C GLU A 271 -17.15 -13.42 -14.82
N ASN A 272 -16.61 -14.43 -14.12
CA ASN A 272 -17.40 -15.46 -13.43
C ASN A 272 -18.22 -14.89 -12.26
N THR A 273 -17.92 -13.66 -11.85
CA THR A 273 -18.59 -12.93 -10.77
C THR A 273 -19.22 -11.64 -11.30
N GLY A 274 -19.62 -11.62 -12.58
CA GLY A 274 -20.30 -10.49 -13.21
C GLY A 274 -19.40 -9.27 -13.41
N GLY A 275 -18.08 -9.47 -13.52
CA GLY A 275 -17.08 -8.42 -13.66
C GLY A 275 -16.56 -7.85 -12.33
N ILE A 276 -16.96 -8.42 -11.18
CA ILE A 276 -16.63 -7.94 -9.84
C ILE A 276 -15.60 -8.85 -9.17
N CYS A 277 -14.39 -8.35 -8.92
CA CYS A 277 -13.35 -9.08 -8.20
C CYS A 277 -13.41 -8.86 -6.68
N MET A 278 -13.92 -7.71 -6.20
CA MET A 278 -13.97 -7.41 -4.77
C MET A 278 -15.17 -6.55 -4.34
N THR A 279 -15.44 -6.55 -3.03
CA THR A 279 -16.59 -5.84 -2.46
C THR A 279 -16.30 -4.36 -2.25
N ASN A 280 -15.21 -3.99 -1.56
CA ASN A 280 -14.97 -2.61 -1.13
C ASN A 280 -13.57 -2.13 -1.53
N GLN A 281 -13.44 -1.00 -2.24
CA GLN A 281 -12.14 -0.51 -2.72
C GLN A 281 -11.46 0.46 -1.76
N ALA A 282 -12.22 1.46 -1.29
CA ALA A 282 -11.73 2.50 -0.41
C ALA A 282 -12.55 2.56 0.88
N PHE A 283 -11.90 2.98 1.96
CA PHE A 283 -12.50 3.12 3.27
C PHE A 283 -12.18 4.48 3.87
N ALA A 284 -13.18 5.10 4.50
CA ALA A 284 -12.99 6.29 5.32
C ALA A 284 -13.72 6.14 6.66
N ASP A 285 -13.05 6.50 7.75
CA ASP A 285 -13.68 6.67 9.06
C ASP A 285 -13.10 7.91 9.74
N SER A 286 -13.98 8.72 10.32
CA SER A 286 -13.63 9.92 11.07
C SER A 286 -12.81 10.93 10.26
N ALA A 287 -13.07 11.02 8.94
CA ALA A 287 -12.41 11.97 8.05
C ALA A 287 -12.88 13.42 8.32
N LYS A 288 -11.95 14.39 8.33
CA LYS A 288 -12.24 15.82 8.54
C LYS A 288 -11.48 16.69 7.55
N SER A 289 -12.11 17.75 7.02
CA SER A 289 -11.50 18.61 5.99
C SER A 289 -10.82 17.79 4.90
N THR A 290 -11.55 16.82 4.36
CA THR A 290 -11.04 15.85 3.39
C THR A 290 -11.75 16.01 2.06
N TYR A 291 -10.97 16.17 1.00
CA TYR A 291 -11.44 16.40 -0.35
C TYR A 291 -10.76 15.42 -1.28
N TRP A 292 -11.56 14.56 -1.92
CA TRP A 292 -11.06 13.53 -2.83
C TRP A 292 -11.77 13.65 -4.16
N PHE A 293 -11.02 14.02 -5.18
CA PHE A 293 -11.50 14.23 -6.54
C PHE A 293 -11.08 13.07 -7.42
N GLY A 294 -12.00 12.53 -8.21
CA GLY A 294 -11.70 11.48 -9.19
C GLY A 294 -11.26 10.14 -8.58
N LEU A 295 -12.04 9.59 -7.64
CA LEU A 295 -11.84 8.23 -7.15
C LEU A 295 -12.34 7.23 -8.19
N SER A 296 -11.43 6.69 -9.00
CA SER A 296 -11.74 5.66 -9.99
C SER A 296 -11.37 4.28 -9.46
N THR A 297 -12.25 3.30 -9.70
CA THR A 297 -11.99 1.90 -9.33
C THR A 297 -12.36 0.94 -10.45
N LYS A 298 -11.73 -0.24 -10.45
CA LYS A 298 -12.04 -1.32 -11.40
C LYS A 298 -12.51 -2.56 -10.66
N SER A 299 -13.59 -3.16 -11.17
CA SER A 299 -14.10 -4.48 -10.75
C SER A 299 -14.43 -4.59 -9.26
N THR A 300 -15.05 -3.54 -8.73
CA THR A 300 -15.46 -3.46 -7.32
C THR A 300 -16.93 -3.09 -7.20
N THR A 301 -17.60 -3.59 -6.16
CA THR A 301 -19.03 -3.26 -5.89
C THR A 301 -19.19 -1.88 -5.26
N ILE A 302 -18.42 -1.60 -4.21
CA ILE A 302 -18.46 -0.38 -3.40
C ILE A 302 -17.15 0.39 -3.62
N LEU A 303 -17.26 1.54 -4.26
CA LEU A 303 -16.14 2.46 -4.52
C LEU A 303 -15.58 3.01 -3.21
N LEU A 304 -16.46 3.41 -2.30
CA LEU A 304 -16.11 3.98 -1.00
C LEU A 304 -17.09 3.48 0.08
N TYR A 305 -16.53 2.89 1.12
CA TYR A 305 -17.23 2.55 2.37
C TYR A 305 -16.85 3.58 3.43
N ASP A 306 -17.76 4.50 3.75
CA ASP A 306 -17.49 5.63 4.64
C ASP A 306 -18.33 5.55 5.93
N LYS A 307 -17.66 5.47 7.08
CA LYS A 307 -18.27 5.45 8.42
C LYS A 307 -18.24 6.81 9.12
N THR A 308 -17.74 7.85 8.46
CA THR A 308 -17.55 9.18 9.05
C THR A 308 -18.86 9.77 9.54
N GLY A 309 -18.86 10.22 10.81
CA GLY A 309 -20.01 10.87 11.44
C GLY A 309 -21.06 9.92 12.02
N GLY A 310 -20.73 8.63 12.18
CA GLY A 310 -21.62 7.65 12.84
C GLY A 310 -22.69 7.03 11.92
N THR A 311 -22.81 7.52 10.69
CA THR A 311 -23.63 6.91 9.64
C THR A 311 -22.72 6.21 8.63
N VAL A 312 -23.08 4.99 8.26
CA VAL A 312 -22.40 4.24 7.21
C VAL A 312 -22.96 4.63 5.84
N TRP A 313 -22.07 4.99 4.92
CA TRP A 313 -22.35 5.28 3.53
C TRP A 313 -21.61 4.30 2.63
N GLU A 314 -22.33 3.65 1.74
CA GLU A 314 -21.76 2.75 0.72
C GLU A 314 -21.98 3.39 -0.65
N VAL A 315 -20.89 3.84 -1.29
CA VAL A 315 -20.94 4.45 -2.61
C VAL A 315 -20.75 3.35 -3.65
N TYR A 316 -21.83 2.94 -4.31
CA TYR A 316 -21.81 1.81 -5.24
C TYR A 316 -21.29 2.19 -6.62
N ALA A 317 -20.53 1.29 -7.25
CA ALA A 317 -20.01 1.44 -8.60
C ALA A 317 -21.12 1.52 -9.66
N ARG A 318 -22.21 0.75 -9.48
CA ARG A 318 -23.36 0.72 -10.40
C ARG A 318 -24.05 2.08 -10.55
N ASP A 319 -23.99 2.91 -9.49
CA ASP A 319 -24.62 4.22 -9.45
C ASP A 319 -23.65 5.32 -9.92
N ASN A 320 -22.39 4.96 -10.17
CA ASN A 320 -21.29 5.86 -10.53
C ASN A 320 -20.46 5.28 -11.68
N PRO A 321 -21.07 4.99 -12.85
CA PRO A 321 -20.36 4.32 -13.94
C PRO A 321 -19.22 5.19 -14.51
N GLY A 322 -18.08 4.57 -14.76
CA GLY A 322 -16.93 5.14 -15.45
C GLY A 322 -16.59 4.35 -16.71
N SER A 323 -15.74 4.91 -17.58
CA SER A 323 -15.32 4.25 -18.83
C SER A 323 -14.56 2.93 -18.62
N TRP A 324 -13.99 2.73 -17.43
CA TRP A 324 -13.20 1.55 -17.06
C TRP A 324 -13.51 1.08 -15.62
N GLY A 325 -14.79 1.05 -15.24
CA GLY A 325 -15.25 0.64 -13.91
C GLY A 325 -16.21 1.66 -13.30
N GLY A 326 -15.97 2.09 -12.07
CA GLY A 326 -16.77 3.14 -11.42
C GLY A 326 -15.93 4.34 -11.00
N VAL A 327 -16.53 5.52 -10.97
CA VAL A 327 -15.84 6.78 -10.62
C VAL A 327 -16.70 7.68 -9.75
N VAL A 328 -16.19 8.05 -8.57
CA VAL A 328 -16.73 9.15 -7.77
C VAL A 328 -16.02 10.44 -8.21
N ALA A 329 -16.77 11.37 -8.79
CA ALA A 329 -16.20 12.64 -9.25
C ALA A 329 -15.62 13.46 -8.09
N ALA A 330 -16.35 13.53 -6.97
CA ALA A 330 -15.89 14.22 -5.77
C ALA A 330 -16.50 13.59 -4.50
N TYR A 331 -15.66 13.40 -3.49
CA TYR A 331 -16.01 13.14 -2.11
C TYR A 331 -15.54 14.33 -1.26
N LEU A 332 -16.49 14.98 -0.59
CA LEU A 332 -16.26 16.23 0.14
C LEU A 332 -16.73 16.04 1.59
N ARG A 333 -15.79 16.05 2.54
CA ARG A 333 -16.09 16.08 3.97
C ARG A 333 -15.55 17.36 4.57
N ASP A 334 -16.44 18.32 4.70
CA ASP A 334 -16.20 19.60 5.36
C ASP A 334 -16.89 19.64 6.72
N SER A 335 -16.47 18.77 7.63
CA SER A 335 -16.87 18.87 9.03
C SER A 335 -15.75 19.54 9.83
N GLY A 336 -15.60 20.85 9.61
CA GLY A 336 -15.05 21.85 10.55
C GLY A 336 -13.61 21.68 11.06
N ALA A 337 -12.86 22.78 11.00
CA ALA A 337 -11.51 22.93 11.56
C ALA A 337 -11.39 22.58 13.04
#